data_AF-A0A518H783-F1
#
_entry.id   AF-A0A518H783-F1
#
_cell.length_a   1.000
_cell.length_b   1.000
_cell.length_c   1.000
_cell.angle_alpha   90.00
_cell.angle_beta   90.00
_cell.angle_gamma   90.00
#
_symmetry.space_group_name_H-M   'P 1'
#
loop_
_entity.id
_entity.type
_entity.pdbx_description
1 polymer ?
#
loop_
_entity_poly.entity_id
_entity_poly.type
_entity_poly.pdbx_seq_one_letter_code
_entity_poly.pdbx_strand_id
1 'polypeptide(L)'
;MRIPIVRPILRPRPRPDRLFGAPSERGPGGVPPAHPRPGFEFPIRDGRLVFLSPVEVGDRPRLEAAFDLLSDRSRQYRFFRSSDRLSESELRYFTEVDQVDHVAWCALDTPDPPFDGLASGRMIRDRDDRRSAEVAVTVLDACQGLGLGTLLLGVLVLRARMLGIERLRAVALPENVVVRNWLSGLGWTIAREDALVEFALSTAPDPGPGTTLAARDRFDRLLGELRAPLRRCLSAGEGPGIDRPGGGPS
;
A
#
# COMPACT_ATOMS: atom_id res chain seq x y z
N MET A 1 -25.35 -17.88 -17.88
CA MET A 1 -24.60 -18.70 -16.91
C MET A 1 -24.87 -18.14 -15.51
N ARG A 2 -25.63 -18.85 -14.67
CA ARG A 2 -26.07 -18.37 -13.34
C ARG A 2 -24.92 -18.57 -12.33
N ILE A 3 -24.45 -17.48 -11.72
CA ILE A 3 -23.43 -17.51 -10.65
C ILE A 3 -24.10 -18.00 -9.35
N PRO A 4 -23.57 -19.02 -8.66
CA PRO A 4 -24.17 -19.51 -7.43
C PRO A 4 -23.95 -18.50 -6.29
N ILE A 5 -25.01 -18.22 -5.53
CA ILE A 5 -24.97 -17.38 -4.33
C ILE A 5 -24.32 -18.22 -3.22
N VAL A 6 -23.02 -18.01 -2.97
CA VAL A 6 -22.32 -18.56 -1.81
C VAL A 6 -22.62 -17.66 -0.62
N ARG A 7 -23.20 -18.23 0.46
CA ARG A 7 -23.43 -17.50 1.71
C ARG A 7 -22.07 -17.26 2.40
N PRO A 8 -21.71 -16.02 2.76
CA PRO A 8 -20.43 -15.74 3.39
C PRO A 8 -20.39 -16.39 4.78
N ILE A 9 -19.32 -17.13 5.07
CA ILE A 9 -19.05 -17.63 6.42
C ILE A 9 -18.50 -16.44 7.20
N LEU A 10 -19.34 -15.85 8.07
CA LEU A 10 -18.93 -14.78 8.97
C LEU A 10 -17.91 -15.32 9.98
N ARG A 11 -16.61 -15.17 9.68
CA ARG A 11 -15.55 -15.32 10.68
C ARG A 11 -15.59 -14.13 11.64
N PRO A 12 -15.43 -14.34 12.96
CA PRO A 12 -15.40 -13.25 13.93
C PRO A 12 -14.21 -12.33 13.62
N ARG A 13 -14.48 -11.02 13.52
CA ARG A 13 -13.44 -10.02 13.28
C ARG A 13 -12.50 -9.94 14.49
N PRO A 14 -11.17 -10.04 14.32
CA PRO A 14 -10.25 -9.70 15.41
C PRO A 14 -10.45 -8.23 15.79
N ARG A 15 -10.37 -7.91 17.09
CA ARG A 15 -10.44 -6.52 17.54
C ARG A 15 -9.13 -5.81 17.19
N PRO A 16 -9.16 -4.54 16.72
CA PRO A 16 -7.96 -3.79 16.39
C PRO A 16 -6.94 -3.78 17.53
N ASP A 17 -7.37 -3.66 18.78
CA ASP A 17 -6.50 -3.59 19.96
C ASP A 17 -5.67 -4.87 20.20
N ARG A 18 -5.98 -5.98 19.53
CA ARG A 18 -5.17 -7.20 19.54
C ARG A 18 -4.17 -7.28 18.39
N LEU A 19 -4.36 -6.47 17.35
CA LEU A 19 -3.46 -6.36 16.19
C LEU A 19 -2.42 -5.27 16.38
N PHE A 20 -2.62 -4.39 17.36
CA PHE A 20 -1.61 -3.45 17.81
C PHE A 20 -0.98 -3.99 19.10
N GLY A 21 0.32 -4.23 19.08
CA GLY A 21 1.12 -4.57 20.24
C GLY A 21 1.02 -3.51 21.33
N ALA A 22 1.56 -3.80 22.51
CA ALA A 22 1.60 -2.81 23.58
C ALA A 22 2.24 -1.51 23.05
N PRO A 23 1.68 -0.33 23.35
CA PRO A 23 2.22 0.94 22.87
C PRO A 23 3.72 1.00 23.19
N SER A 24 4.55 1.27 22.19
CA SER A 24 5.96 1.55 22.47
C SER A 24 6.01 2.80 23.35
N GLU A 25 6.58 2.72 24.56
CA GLU A 25 6.76 3.85 25.50
C GLU A 25 7.74 4.93 24.99
N ARG A 26 7.95 5.03 23.67
CA ARG A 26 8.91 5.98 23.07
C ARG A 26 8.27 7.36 22.93
N GLY A 27 8.79 8.30 23.72
CA GLY A 27 8.51 9.72 23.56
C GLY A 27 9.03 10.28 22.22
N PRO A 28 8.53 11.45 21.78
CA PRO A 28 8.94 12.07 20.53
C PRO A 28 10.41 12.55 20.63
N GLY A 29 11.34 11.81 20.01
CA GLY A 29 12.75 12.23 19.95
C GLY A 29 13.80 11.11 20.04
N GLY A 30 13.41 9.85 20.27
CA GLY A 30 14.35 8.72 20.19
C GLY A 30 14.80 8.47 18.75
N VAL A 31 16.10 8.25 18.53
CA VAL A 31 16.61 7.73 17.26
C VAL A 31 15.87 6.41 16.99
N PRO A 32 15.16 6.25 15.85
CA PRO A 32 14.46 5.01 15.57
C PRO A 32 15.48 3.87 15.56
N PRO A 33 15.21 2.74 16.23
CA PRO A 33 16.15 1.62 16.26
C PRO A 33 16.50 1.19 14.84
N ALA A 34 17.72 0.73 14.63
CA ALA A 34 18.10 0.12 13.36
C ALA A 34 17.21 -1.12 13.15
N HIS A 35 16.25 -1.00 12.25
CA HIS A 35 15.29 -2.06 11.98
C HIS A 35 15.95 -3.15 11.13
N PRO A 36 15.63 -4.44 11.35
CA PRO A 36 16.25 -5.56 10.62
C PRO A 36 15.89 -5.57 9.12
N ARG A 37 14.92 -4.74 8.70
CA ARG A 37 14.52 -4.54 7.31
C ARG A 37 14.40 -3.06 6.97
N PRO A 38 14.53 -2.66 5.68
CA PRO A 38 14.33 -1.28 5.27
C PRO A 38 12.93 -0.79 5.61
N GLY A 39 12.82 0.39 6.23
CA GLY A 39 11.52 0.99 6.51
C GLY A 39 11.63 2.16 7.47
N PHE A 40 10.49 2.67 7.89
CA PHE A 40 10.40 3.76 8.86
C PHE A 40 9.08 3.74 9.61
N GLU A 41 9.12 4.16 10.87
CA GLU A 41 7.93 4.38 11.67
C GLU A 41 7.19 5.65 11.20
N PHE A 42 5.86 5.63 11.22
CA PHE A 42 5.02 6.78 10.92
C PHE A 42 3.75 6.79 11.79
N PRO A 43 3.32 7.94 12.34
CA PRO A 43 2.13 8.01 13.16
C PRO A 43 0.84 7.89 12.34
N ILE A 44 -0.12 7.11 12.82
CA ILE A 44 -1.48 7.05 12.27
C ILE A 44 -2.42 8.00 13.03
N ARG A 45 -3.68 8.08 12.58
CA ARG A 45 -4.64 9.11 13.03
C ARG A 45 -4.88 9.14 14.55
N ASP A 46 -4.77 8.01 15.22
CA ASP A 46 -4.96 7.88 16.67
C ASP A 46 -3.66 8.03 17.49
N GLY A 47 -2.55 8.38 16.83
CA GLY A 47 -1.25 8.59 17.47
C GLY A 47 -0.39 7.35 17.59
N ARG A 48 -0.91 6.14 17.28
CA ARG A 48 -0.07 4.93 17.23
C ARG A 48 0.97 5.05 16.12
N LEU A 49 2.10 4.37 16.30
CA LEU A 49 3.11 4.24 15.25
C LEU A 49 2.84 2.98 14.45
N VAL A 50 3.07 3.04 13.14
CA VAL A 50 3.15 1.86 12.27
C VAL A 50 4.46 1.87 11.52
N PHE A 51 4.98 0.68 11.22
CA PHE A 51 6.20 0.53 10.46
C PHE A 51 5.87 0.35 8.97
N LEU A 52 6.30 1.31 8.14
CA LEU A 52 6.16 1.27 6.69
C LEU A 52 7.41 0.67 6.06
N SER A 53 7.23 -0.36 5.24
CA SER A 53 8.35 -1.09 4.63
C SER A 53 8.02 -1.57 3.21
N PRO A 54 9.00 -1.64 2.30
CA PRO A 54 8.85 -2.36 1.04
C PRO A 54 8.57 -3.84 1.31
N VAL A 55 7.67 -4.45 0.54
CA VAL A 55 7.41 -5.89 0.61
C VAL A 55 8.64 -6.67 0.10
N GLU A 56 8.95 -7.77 0.78
CA GLU A 56 10.04 -8.69 0.45
C GLU A 56 9.56 -10.16 0.45
N VAL A 57 10.40 -11.08 -0.06
CA VAL A 57 10.08 -12.51 -0.14
C VAL A 57 9.78 -13.12 1.24
N GLY A 58 10.42 -12.61 2.29
CA GLY A 58 10.19 -13.01 3.68
C GLY A 58 8.78 -12.67 4.22
N ASP A 59 7.98 -11.90 3.48
CA ASP A 59 6.62 -11.51 3.89
C ASP A 59 5.55 -12.56 3.57
N ARG A 60 5.90 -13.67 2.89
CA ARG A 60 4.91 -14.72 2.55
C ARG A 60 4.07 -15.18 3.74
N PRO A 61 4.64 -15.55 4.92
CA PRO A 61 3.84 -15.98 6.05
C PRO A 61 2.91 -14.88 6.58
N ARG A 62 3.33 -13.62 6.51
CA ARG A 62 2.54 -12.46 6.94
C ARG A 62 1.39 -12.19 5.99
N LEU A 63 1.63 -12.32 4.69
CA LEU A 63 0.60 -12.18 3.67
C LEU A 63 -0.47 -13.26 3.81
N GLU A 64 -0.08 -14.51 4.07
CA GLU A 64 -1.02 -15.60 4.34
C GLU A 64 -1.84 -15.33 5.61
N ALA A 65 -1.20 -14.97 6.71
CA ALA A 65 -1.88 -14.63 7.96
C ALA A 65 -2.85 -13.45 7.78
N ALA A 66 -2.44 -12.40 7.08
CA ALA A 66 -3.29 -11.25 6.80
C ALA A 66 -4.48 -11.63 5.89
N PHE A 67 -4.25 -12.48 4.88
CA PHE A 67 -5.31 -12.97 3.99
C PHE A 67 -6.39 -13.73 4.76
N ASP A 68 -6.01 -14.54 5.74
CA ASP A 68 -6.92 -15.28 6.62
C ASP A 68 -7.81 -14.37 7.48
N LEU A 69 -7.38 -13.13 7.75
CA LEU A 69 -8.12 -12.14 8.53
C LEU A 69 -9.03 -11.23 7.68
N LEU A 70 -8.88 -11.23 6.34
CA LEU A 70 -9.73 -10.45 5.45
C LEU A 70 -11.13 -11.05 5.34
N SER A 71 -12.16 -10.20 5.34
CA SER A 71 -13.52 -10.64 5.01
C SER A 71 -13.64 -11.07 3.54
N ASP A 72 -14.63 -11.90 3.22
CA ASP A 72 -14.94 -12.32 1.83
C ASP A 72 -15.11 -11.11 0.90
N ARG A 73 -15.70 -10.03 1.41
CA ARG A 73 -15.87 -8.76 0.70
C ARG A 73 -14.52 -8.09 0.40
N SER A 74 -13.64 -7.99 1.39
CA SER A 74 -12.29 -7.45 1.21
C SER A 74 -11.47 -8.31 0.24
N ARG A 75 -11.61 -9.63 0.30
CA ARG A 75 -10.97 -10.57 -0.65
C ARG A 75 -11.49 -10.38 -2.07
N GLN A 76 -12.81 -10.33 -2.25
CA GLN A 76 -13.44 -10.13 -3.55
C GLN A 76 -12.98 -8.81 -4.19
N TYR A 77 -12.92 -7.71 -3.43
CA TYR A 77 -12.51 -6.42 -3.95
C TYR A 77 -11.03 -6.34 -4.31
N ARG A 78 -10.18 -7.13 -3.65
CA ARG A 78 -8.73 -7.07 -3.86
C ARG A 78 -8.18 -8.09 -4.84
N PHE A 79 -8.75 -9.29 -4.85
CA PHE A 79 -8.27 -10.42 -5.64
C PHE A 79 -9.26 -10.83 -6.73
N PHE A 80 -10.40 -10.12 -6.85
CA PHE A 80 -11.49 -10.41 -7.78
C PHE A 80 -12.01 -11.85 -7.68
N ARG A 81 -11.83 -12.50 -6.52
CA ARG A 81 -12.18 -13.90 -6.27
C ARG A 81 -12.54 -14.11 -4.80
N SER A 82 -13.40 -15.10 -4.58
CA SER A 82 -13.69 -15.69 -3.27
C SER A 82 -12.87 -16.97 -3.14
N SER A 83 -11.57 -16.85 -2.89
CA SER A 83 -10.70 -18.00 -2.58
C SER A 83 -10.49 -18.10 -1.07
N ASP A 84 -10.40 -19.32 -0.56
CA ASP A 84 -10.10 -19.57 0.84
C ASP A 84 -8.63 -19.34 1.17
N ARG A 85 -7.72 -19.48 0.18
CA ARG A 85 -6.27 -19.34 0.32
C ARG A 85 -5.63 -18.75 -0.94
N LEU A 86 -4.42 -18.20 -0.80
CA LEU A 86 -3.57 -17.82 -1.93
C LEU A 86 -2.83 -19.05 -2.47
N SER A 87 -2.75 -19.17 -3.79
CA SER A 87 -1.89 -20.14 -4.46
C SER A 87 -0.42 -19.75 -4.33
N GLU A 88 0.48 -20.73 -4.48
CA GLU A 88 1.93 -20.47 -4.47
C GLU A 88 2.35 -19.47 -5.57
N SER A 89 1.71 -19.50 -6.74
CA SER A 89 1.93 -18.50 -7.79
C SER A 89 1.50 -17.09 -7.37
N GLU A 90 0.42 -16.95 -6.61
CA GLU A 90 -0.03 -15.66 -6.09
C GLU A 90 0.88 -15.16 -4.98
N LEU A 91 1.34 -16.04 -4.09
CA LEU A 91 2.31 -15.70 -3.05
C LEU A 91 3.60 -15.17 -3.67
N ARG A 92 4.14 -15.85 -4.69
CA ARG A 92 5.28 -15.32 -5.46
C ARG A 92 4.97 -13.98 -6.07
N TYR A 93 3.86 -13.87 -6.79
CA TYR A 93 3.47 -12.62 -7.44
C TYR A 93 3.38 -11.45 -6.45
N PHE A 94 2.88 -11.67 -5.23
CA PHE A 94 2.71 -10.60 -4.25
C PHE A 94 3.96 -10.29 -3.41
N THR A 95 4.96 -11.18 -3.37
CA THR A 95 6.13 -11.03 -2.49
C THR A 95 7.46 -10.88 -3.23
N GLU A 96 7.56 -11.42 -4.45
CA GLU A 96 8.74 -11.29 -5.33
C GLU A 96 8.54 -10.11 -6.27
N VAL A 97 8.67 -8.90 -5.71
CA VAL A 97 8.44 -7.63 -6.42
C VAL A 97 9.76 -6.91 -6.71
N ASP A 98 9.90 -6.33 -7.90
CA ASP A 98 11.14 -5.69 -8.35
C ASP A 98 11.34 -4.25 -7.81
N GLN A 99 10.30 -3.69 -7.18
CA GLN A 99 10.26 -2.32 -6.66
C GLN A 99 10.49 -1.22 -7.72
N VAL A 100 10.30 -1.54 -9.01
CA VAL A 100 10.42 -0.64 -10.17
C VAL A 100 9.14 -0.65 -11.01
N ASP A 101 8.78 -1.81 -11.57
CA ASP A 101 7.58 -1.99 -12.39
C ASP A 101 6.46 -2.67 -11.58
N HIS A 102 6.85 -3.52 -10.61
CA HIS A 102 5.98 -4.03 -9.56
C HIS A 102 6.47 -3.49 -8.21
N VAL A 103 5.79 -2.47 -7.70
CA VAL A 103 6.07 -1.87 -6.39
C VAL A 103 5.05 -2.36 -5.39
N ALA A 104 5.50 -2.81 -4.21
CA ALA A 104 4.61 -3.15 -3.11
C ALA A 104 5.20 -2.71 -1.77
N TRP A 105 4.35 -2.15 -0.92
CA TRP A 105 4.66 -1.67 0.42
C TRP A 105 3.63 -2.18 1.42
N CYS A 106 4.05 -2.41 2.65
CA CYS A 106 3.20 -2.83 3.74
C CYS A 106 3.26 -1.87 4.92
N ALA A 107 2.14 -1.78 5.65
CA ALA A 107 2.10 -1.21 6.98
C ALA A 107 2.04 -2.37 7.98
N LEU A 108 3.01 -2.38 8.88
CA LEU A 108 3.20 -3.38 9.90
C LEU A 108 2.95 -2.74 11.27
N ASP A 109 2.40 -3.49 12.20
CA ASP A 109 2.09 -3.00 13.55
C ASP A 109 3.35 -2.55 14.32
N THR A 110 4.29 -3.48 14.47
CA THR A 110 5.55 -3.27 15.17
C THR A 110 6.72 -3.47 14.21
N PRO A 111 7.86 -2.79 14.44
CA PRO A 111 9.12 -3.12 13.78
C PRO A 111 9.82 -4.38 14.33
N ASP A 112 9.23 -5.06 15.32
CA ASP A 112 9.76 -6.27 15.93
C ASP A 112 8.83 -7.47 15.64
N PRO A 113 9.35 -8.68 15.43
CA PRO A 113 8.51 -9.86 15.26
C PRO A 113 7.54 -10.11 16.45
N PRO A 114 6.30 -10.58 16.20
CA PRO A 114 5.72 -10.84 14.88
C PRO A 114 5.24 -9.52 14.24
N PHE A 115 5.81 -9.19 13.07
CA PHE A 115 5.38 -8.04 12.28
C PHE A 115 4.02 -8.33 11.64
N ASP A 116 2.95 -8.07 12.38
CA ASP A 116 1.60 -8.34 11.87
C ASP A 116 1.25 -7.37 10.75
N GLY A 117 0.84 -7.94 9.61
CA GLY A 117 0.49 -7.20 8.41
C GLY A 117 -0.85 -6.51 8.56
N LEU A 118 -0.85 -5.19 8.70
CA LEU A 118 -2.08 -4.40 8.89
C LEU A 118 -2.70 -3.96 7.56
N ALA A 119 -1.85 -3.62 6.60
CA ALA A 119 -2.26 -3.17 5.28
C ALA A 119 -1.14 -3.39 4.24
N SER A 120 -1.51 -3.49 2.97
CA SER A 120 -0.58 -3.50 1.84
C SER A 120 -1.07 -2.62 0.70
N GLY A 121 -0.13 -1.98 0.02
CA GLY A 121 -0.38 -1.16 -1.15
C GLY A 121 0.56 -1.61 -2.27
N ARG A 122 0.05 -1.62 -3.51
CA ARG A 122 0.84 -1.94 -4.69
C ARG A 122 0.62 -0.97 -5.81
N MET A 123 1.62 -0.87 -6.67
CA MET A 123 1.56 -0.17 -7.94
C MET A 123 2.17 -1.06 -9.04
N ILE A 124 1.46 -1.22 -10.16
CA ILE A 124 1.95 -1.92 -11.35
C ILE A 124 2.05 -0.98 -12.51
N ARG A 125 3.26 -0.81 -13.02
CA ARG A 125 3.51 -0.05 -14.23
C ARG A 125 2.85 -0.75 -15.42
N ASP A 126 2.18 0.03 -16.23
CA ASP A 126 1.61 -0.41 -17.48
C ASP A 126 2.72 -0.85 -18.46
N ARG A 127 2.47 -1.91 -19.22
CA ARG A 127 3.43 -2.45 -20.19
C ARG A 127 3.48 -1.59 -21.45
N ASP A 128 2.35 -1.00 -21.84
CA ASP A 128 2.17 -0.24 -23.06
C ASP A 128 2.38 1.27 -22.81
N ASP A 129 2.10 1.77 -21.59
CA ASP A 129 2.40 3.14 -21.17
C ASP A 129 3.29 3.17 -19.91
N ARG A 130 4.61 3.25 -20.11
CA ARG A 130 5.59 3.29 -19.00
C ARG A 130 5.43 4.50 -18.08
N ARG A 131 4.68 5.53 -18.47
CA ARG A 131 4.35 6.70 -17.65
C ARG A 131 3.08 6.50 -16.83
N SER A 132 2.42 5.35 -16.94
CA SER A 132 1.22 5.03 -16.18
C SER A 132 1.37 3.77 -15.33
N ALA A 133 0.65 3.74 -14.21
CA ALA A 133 0.61 2.56 -13.35
C ALA A 133 -0.75 2.41 -12.64
N GLU A 134 -1.18 1.18 -12.42
CA GLU A 134 -2.36 0.86 -11.62
C GLU A 134 -1.98 0.72 -10.14
N VAL A 135 -2.78 1.31 -9.25
CA VAL A 135 -2.62 1.27 -7.80
C VAL A 135 -3.77 0.53 -7.15
N ALA A 136 -3.43 -0.33 -6.18
CA ALA A 136 -4.40 -1.01 -5.32
C ALA A 136 -3.93 -1.03 -3.87
N VAL A 137 -4.85 -0.87 -2.93
CA VAL A 137 -4.58 -0.86 -1.49
C VAL A 137 -5.54 -1.80 -0.78
N THR A 138 -5.04 -2.48 0.25
CA THR A 138 -5.80 -3.42 1.08
C THR A 138 -5.47 -3.16 2.53
N VAL A 139 -6.51 -3.05 3.35
CA VAL A 139 -6.40 -2.82 4.79
C VAL A 139 -7.22 -3.90 5.48
N LEU A 140 -6.65 -4.53 6.50
CA LEU A 140 -7.41 -5.46 7.34
C LEU A 140 -8.68 -4.79 7.85
N ASP A 141 -9.80 -5.51 7.82
CA ASP A 141 -11.11 -5.00 8.21
C ASP A 141 -11.09 -4.33 9.59
N ALA A 142 -10.33 -4.88 10.55
CA ALA A 142 -10.17 -4.35 11.90
C ALA A 142 -9.38 -3.03 11.97
N CYS A 143 -8.56 -2.73 10.97
CA CYS A 143 -7.67 -1.57 10.90
C CYS A 143 -8.19 -0.49 9.92
N GLN A 144 -9.39 -0.67 9.35
CA GLN A 144 -10.04 0.33 8.51
C GLN A 144 -10.40 1.58 9.33
N GLY A 145 -10.43 2.73 8.66
CA GLY A 145 -10.70 4.02 9.31
C GLY A 145 -9.53 4.64 10.07
N LEU A 146 -8.43 3.91 10.25
CA LEU A 146 -7.22 4.40 10.94
C LEU A 146 -6.26 5.23 10.06
N GLY A 147 -6.55 5.32 8.76
CA GLY A 147 -5.75 6.09 7.80
C GLY A 147 -4.65 5.30 7.07
N LEU A 148 -4.48 4.00 7.37
CA LEU A 148 -3.46 3.13 6.74
C LEU A 148 -3.55 3.11 5.21
N GLY A 149 -4.76 3.12 4.66
CA GLY A 149 -4.95 3.13 3.21
C GLY A 149 -4.41 4.41 2.57
N THR A 150 -4.70 5.57 3.16
CA THR A 150 -4.20 6.88 2.71
C THR A 150 -2.69 6.97 2.87
N LEU A 151 -2.15 6.41 3.96
CA LEU A 151 -0.72 6.37 4.24
C LEU A 151 0.04 5.59 3.15
N LEU A 152 -0.40 4.37 2.85
CA LEU A 152 0.18 3.54 1.79
C LEU A 152 0.00 4.17 0.40
N LEU A 153 -1.17 4.77 0.13
CA LEU A 153 -1.36 5.49 -1.12
C LEU A 153 -0.37 6.64 -1.28
N GLY A 154 -0.09 7.39 -0.19
CA GLY A 154 0.90 8.46 -0.20
C GLY A 154 2.31 7.95 -0.51
N VAL A 155 2.71 6.82 0.07
CA VAL A 155 3.99 6.15 -0.24
C VAL A 155 4.06 5.79 -1.72
N LEU A 156 3.01 5.17 -2.28
CA LEU A 156 2.98 4.77 -3.68
C LEU A 156 3.00 5.97 -4.63
N VAL A 157 2.28 7.06 -4.31
CA VAL A 157 2.31 8.32 -5.09
C VAL A 157 3.71 8.91 -5.13
N LEU A 158 4.40 8.99 -3.99
CA LEU A 158 5.77 9.48 -3.93
C LEU A 158 6.74 8.55 -4.68
N ARG A 159 6.58 7.23 -4.54
CA ARG A 159 7.40 6.26 -5.26
C ARG A 159 7.18 6.35 -6.77
N ALA A 160 5.95 6.53 -7.23
CA ALA A 160 5.64 6.77 -8.65
C ALA A 160 6.36 8.00 -9.19
N ARG A 161 6.34 9.13 -8.45
CA ARG A 161 7.06 10.35 -8.82
C ARG A 161 8.56 10.10 -8.96
N MET A 162 9.17 9.38 -8.02
CA MET A 162 10.60 9.02 -8.07
C MET A 162 10.94 8.10 -9.26
N LEU A 163 9.97 7.32 -9.72
CA LEU A 163 10.11 6.38 -10.83
C LEU A 163 9.72 6.98 -12.20
N GLY A 164 9.36 8.26 -12.26
CA GLY A 164 8.94 8.94 -13.49
C GLY A 164 7.56 8.52 -14.02
N ILE A 165 6.73 7.90 -13.18
CA ILE A 165 5.33 7.59 -13.53
C ILE A 165 4.53 8.87 -13.35
N GLU A 166 3.88 9.34 -14.41
CA GLU A 166 3.14 10.60 -14.51
C GLU A 166 1.63 10.45 -14.18
N ARG A 167 1.09 9.23 -14.34
CA ARG A 167 -0.35 8.96 -14.16
C ARG A 167 -0.60 7.68 -13.39
N LEU A 168 -1.23 7.79 -12.22
CA LEU A 168 -1.72 6.64 -11.49
C LEU A 168 -3.19 6.39 -11.83
N ARG A 169 -3.56 5.12 -11.93
CA ARG A 169 -4.94 4.67 -12.13
C ARG A 169 -5.35 3.79 -10.96
N ALA A 170 -6.62 3.84 -10.59
CA ALA A 170 -7.21 2.95 -9.58
C ALA A 170 -8.59 2.54 -10.06
N VAL A 171 -8.99 1.31 -9.76
CA VAL A 171 -10.26 0.77 -10.20
C VAL A 171 -11.12 0.44 -8.98
N ALA A 172 -12.38 0.85 -9.01
CA ALA A 172 -13.37 0.53 -8.00
C ALA A 172 -14.66 0.02 -8.64
N LEU A 173 -15.38 -0.83 -7.91
CA LEU A 173 -16.74 -1.20 -8.28
C LEU A 173 -17.68 0.01 -8.10
N PRO A 174 -18.69 0.19 -8.97
CA PRO A 174 -19.64 1.29 -8.88
C PRO A 174 -20.30 1.43 -7.50
N GLU A 175 -20.56 0.31 -6.83
CA GLU A 175 -21.24 0.22 -5.54
C GLU A 175 -20.32 0.52 -4.34
N ASN A 176 -19.00 0.59 -4.54
CA ASN A 176 -18.04 0.88 -3.47
C ASN A 176 -17.91 2.38 -3.24
N VAL A 177 -19.02 3.01 -2.82
CA VAL A 177 -19.14 4.45 -2.56
C VAL A 177 -18.07 4.94 -1.57
N VAL A 178 -17.64 4.10 -0.63
CA VAL A 178 -16.57 4.42 0.33
C VAL A 178 -15.24 4.69 -0.38
N VAL A 179 -14.80 3.78 -1.26
CA VAL A 179 -13.55 3.94 -2.02
C VAL A 179 -13.67 5.08 -3.02
N ARG A 180 -14.83 5.23 -3.69
CA ARG A 180 -15.08 6.33 -4.63
C ARG A 180 -14.93 7.70 -3.94
N ASN A 181 -15.62 7.90 -2.82
CA ASN A 181 -15.53 9.15 -2.05
C ASN A 181 -14.15 9.38 -1.47
N TRP A 182 -13.47 8.32 -1.04
CA TRP A 182 -12.09 8.38 -0.56
C TRP A 182 -11.14 8.86 -1.66
N LEU A 183 -11.15 8.25 -2.85
CA LEU A 183 -10.30 8.64 -3.97
C LEU A 183 -10.59 10.07 -4.44
N SER A 184 -11.87 10.42 -4.65
CA SER A 184 -12.27 11.78 -5.02
C SER A 184 -11.81 12.82 -3.99
N GLY A 185 -11.94 12.51 -2.70
CA GLY A 185 -11.48 13.38 -1.62
C GLY A 185 -9.96 13.60 -1.59
N LEU A 186 -9.19 12.66 -2.14
CA LEU A 186 -7.74 12.78 -2.29
C LEU A 186 -7.31 13.47 -3.61
N GLY A 187 -8.27 13.93 -4.41
CA GLY A 187 -8.03 14.62 -5.69
C GLY A 187 -7.88 13.68 -6.89
N TRP A 188 -8.33 12.43 -6.78
CA TRP A 188 -8.47 11.57 -7.94
C TRP A 188 -9.72 11.95 -8.73
N THR A 189 -9.65 11.88 -10.05
CA THR A 189 -10.77 12.18 -10.95
C THR A 189 -11.26 10.90 -11.63
N ILE A 190 -12.56 10.83 -11.94
CA ILE A 190 -13.10 9.71 -12.71
C ILE A 190 -12.64 9.88 -14.16
N ALA A 191 -11.89 8.91 -14.67
CA ALA A 191 -11.44 8.86 -16.06
C ALA A 191 -12.44 8.11 -16.95
N ARG A 192 -13.10 7.08 -16.41
CA ARG A 192 -14.10 6.26 -17.10
C ARG A 192 -15.06 5.61 -16.09
N GLU A 193 -16.33 5.50 -16.44
CA GLU A 193 -17.36 4.89 -15.60
C GLU A 193 -18.23 3.94 -16.45
N ASP A 194 -17.86 2.66 -16.46
CA ASP A 194 -18.60 1.58 -17.13
C ASP A 194 -19.02 0.53 -16.09
N ALA A 195 -18.76 -0.76 -16.34
CA ALA A 195 -18.92 -1.82 -15.35
C ALA A 195 -17.98 -1.65 -14.12
N LEU A 196 -16.89 -0.92 -14.29
CA LEU A 196 -15.97 -0.49 -13.24
C LEU A 196 -15.75 1.01 -13.36
N VAL A 197 -15.51 1.67 -12.23
CA VAL A 197 -15.15 3.09 -12.16
C VAL A 197 -13.64 3.20 -12.10
N GLU A 198 -13.07 3.82 -13.11
CA GLU A 198 -11.64 4.05 -13.23
C GLU A 198 -11.32 5.48 -12.79
N PHE A 199 -10.44 5.61 -11.81
CA PHE A 199 -9.95 6.86 -11.28
C PHE A 199 -8.53 7.12 -11.78
N ALA A 200 -8.20 8.38 -12.04
CA ALA A 200 -6.86 8.82 -12.38
C ALA A 200 -6.35 9.88 -11.40
N LEU A 201 -5.04 9.84 -11.14
CA LEU A 201 -4.32 10.89 -10.43
C LEU A 201 -3.07 11.26 -11.24
N SER A 202 -2.92 12.54 -11.54
CA SER A 202 -1.65 13.09 -12.02
C SER A 202 -0.63 13.09 -10.88
N THR A 203 0.53 12.49 -11.11
CA THR A 203 1.63 12.53 -10.15
C THR A 203 2.50 13.76 -10.36
N ALA A 204 2.38 14.44 -11.51
CA ALA A 204 3.01 15.72 -11.74
C ALA A 204 2.54 16.74 -10.68
N PRO A 205 3.38 17.72 -10.30
CA PRO A 205 2.93 18.82 -9.47
C PRO A 205 1.74 19.52 -10.13
N ASP A 206 0.63 19.66 -9.40
CA ASP A 206 -0.60 20.27 -9.90
C ASP A 206 -0.37 21.75 -10.24
N PRO A 207 -0.75 22.25 -11.43
CA PRO A 207 -0.64 23.66 -11.78
C PRO A 207 -1.80 24.47 -11.16
N GLY A 208 -1.66 24.84 -9.89
CA GLY A 208 -2.33 26.01 -9.32
C GLY A 208 -3.58 25.76 -8.46
N PRO A 209 -4.04 26.81 -7.75
CA PRO A 209 -5.04 26.68 -6.69
C PRO A 209 -6.45 26.57 -7.28
N GLY A 210 -6.95 25.35 -7.43
CA GLY A 210 -8.39 25.09 -7.41
C GLY A 210 -8.94 25.20 -5.99
N THR A 211 -10.26 25.21 -5.83
CA THR A 211 -10.91 25.10 -4.51
C THR A 211 -10.55 23.75 -3.89
N THR A 212 -9.46 23.69 -3.13
CA THR A 212 -8.97 22.43 -2.59
C THR A 212 -9.90 21.95 -1.48
N LEU A 213 -10.48 20.77 -1.65
CA LEU A 213 -11.21 20.09 -0.59
C LEU A 213 -10.26 19.87 0.61
N ALA A 214 -10.75 20.08 1.84
CA ALA A 214 -9.93 19.88 3.05
C ALA A 214 -9.27 18.49 3.15
N ALA A 215 -9.85 17.47 2.49
CA ALA A 215 -9.26 16.14 2.38
C ALA A 215 -8.01 16.11 1.49
N ARG A 216 -7.99 16.88 0.41
CA ARG A 216 -6.85 17.01 -0.49
C ARG A 216 -5.70 17.76 0.18
N ASP A 217 -5.96 18.85 0.89
CA ASP A 217 -4.93 19.57 1.67
C ASP A 217 -4.27 18.67 2.71
N ARG A 218 -5.06 17.84 3.41
CA ARG A 218 -4.51 16.85 4.36
C ARG A 218 -3.63 15.83 3.67
N PHE A 219 -4.00 15.39 2.46
CA PHE A 219 -3.20 14.46 1.70
C PHE A 219 -1.89 15.09 1.20
N ASP A 220 -1.93 16.31 0.70
CA ASP A 220 -0.72 17.01 0.25
C ASP A 220 0.26 17.28 1.41
N ARG A 221 -0.24 17.60 2.61
CA ARG A 221 0.59 17.66 3.83
C ARG A 221 1.23 16.32 4.17
N LEU A 222 0.45 15.23 4.15
CA LEU A 222 0.97 13.87 4.36
C LEU A 222 2.06 13.51 3.34
N LEU A 223 1.89 13.86 2.07
CA LEU A 223 2.92 13.65 1.04
C LEU A 223 4.21 14.44 1.35
N GLY A 224 4.09 15.63 1.93
CA GLY A 224 5.23 16.41 2.42
C GLY A 224 5.97 15.70 3.56
N GLU A 225 5.25 15.20 4.56
CA GLU A 225 5.79 14.51 5.74
C GLU A 225 6.44 13.17 5.38
N LEU A 226 5.86 12.41 4.45
CA LEU A 226 6.38 11.11 3.99
C LEU A 226 7.64 11.23 3.11
N ARG A 227 7.87 12.37 2.45
CA ARG A 227 8.90 12.50 1.42
C ARG A 227 10.31 12.21 1.94
N ALA A 228 10.69 12.83 3.05
CA ALA A 228 12.03 12.68 3.63
C ALA A 228 12.30 11.24 4.16
N PRO A 229 11.44 10.64 5.00
CA PRO A 229 11.68 9.28 5.49
C PRO A 229 11.65 8.23 4.36
N LEU A 230 10.75 8.37 3.37
CA LEU A 230 10.72 7.47 2.23
C LEU A 230 12.02 7.51 1.41
N ARG A 231 12.55 8.71 1.12
CA ARG A 231 13.81 8.85 0.40
C ARG A 231 14.98 8.22 1.16
N ARG A 232 15.06 8.43 2.48
CA ARG A 232 16.10 7.81 3.31
C ARG A 232 16.01 6.28 3.28
N CYS A 233 14.81 5.72 3.43
CA CYS A 233 14.58 4.29 3.37
C CYS A 233 15.04 3.69 2.04
N LEU A 234 14.68 4.33 0.92
CA LEU A 234 15.02 3.84 -0.41
C LEU A 234 16.53 3.92 -0.69
N SER A 235 17.20 5.01 -0.29
CA SER A 235 18.65 5.16 -0.47
C SER A 235 19.47 4.26 0.44
N ALA A 236 18.96 3.87 1.63
CA ALA A 236 19.64 2.94 2.52
C ALA A 236 19.66 1.49 1.97
N GLY A 237 18.70 1.14 1.11
CA GLY A 237 18.69 -0.16 0.40
C GLY A 237 19.62 -0.22 -0.82
N GLU A 238 20.16 0.92 -1.26
CA GLU A 238 21.06 1.04 -2.43
C GLU A 238 22.56 1.05 -2.02
N GLY A 239 22.94 0.26 -1.01
CA GLY A 239 24.35 0.06 -0.60
C GLY A 239 25.27 -0.35 -1.77
N PRO A 240 26.59 -0.10 -1.68
CA PRO A 240 27.48 -0.01 -2.83
C PRO A 240 27.43 -1.29 -3.66
N GLY A 241 27.17 -1.14 -4.96
CA GLY A 241 27.02 -2.24 -5.90
C GLY A 241 28.15 -3.26 -5.75
N ILE A 242 27.75 -4.51 -5.53
CA ILE A 242 28.63 -5.66 -5.66
C ILE A 242 29.26 -5.59 -7.05
N ASP A 243 30.57 -5.53 -7.06
CA ASP A 243 31.44 -5.58 -8.23
C ASP A 243 30.96 -6.71 -9.14
N ARG A 244 30.47 -6.36 -10.33
CA ARG A 244 30.18 -7.37 -11.36
C ARG A 244 31.55 -7.88 -11.82
N PRO A 245 31.89 -9.17 -11.66
CA PRO A 245 33.15 -9.68 -12.17
C PRO A 245 33.20 -9.38 -13.66
N GLY A 246 34.18 -8.56 -14.04
CA GLY A 246 34.40 -8.13 -15.41
C GLY A 246 34.50 -9.32 -16.34
N GLY A 247 33.76 -9.24 -17.45
CA GLY A 247 34.07 -10.05 -18.61
C GLY A 247 35.49 -9.74 -19.05
N GLY A 248 36.40 -10.68 -18.83
CA GLY A 248 37.70 -10.69 -19.50
C GLY A 248 37.48 -10.93 -21.00
N PRO A 249 38.18 -10.20 -21.88
CA PRO A 249 38.07 -10.43 -23.31
C PRO A 249 38.93 -11.62 -23.75
N SER A 250 38.33 -12.43 -24.64
CA SER A 250 38.93 -13.39 -25.59
C SER A 250 39.61 -14.64 -25.04
#